data_AF-A0A9W8M4X7-F1
#
_entry.id   AF-A0A9W8M4X7-F1
#
_cell.length_a   1.000
_cell.length_b   1.000
_cell.length_c   1.000
_cell.angle_alpha   90.00
_cell.angle_beta   90.00
_cell.angle_gamma   90.00
#
_symmetry.space_group_name_H-M   'P 1'
#
loop_
_entity.id
_entity.type
_entity.pdbx_description
1 polymer ?
#
loop_
_entity_poly.entity_id
_entity_poly.type
_entity_poly.pdbx_seq_one_letter_code
_entity_poly.pdbx_strand_id
1 'polypeptide(L)'
;MSEHLRTGVLSRLRSKDATTRNNAAQQLCKLIVDTGASSNQNLLYLDLNSRLAKNVGSSDIHDLLESTAILSALVDVDTLNEAQRTRIPVQLKLLLKQSNQTVSTEAVGVYKKLVNK
;
A
#
# COMPACT_ATOMS: atom_id res chain seq x y z
N MET A 1 -17.37 -3.04 14.34
CA MET A 1 -16.85 -4.05 13.38
C MET A 1 -15.46 -3.70 12.83
N SER A 2 -14.67 -2.84 13.49
CA SER A 2 -13.67 -2.02 12.79
C SER A 2 -12.20 -2.35 13.07
N GLU A 3 -11.82 -2.83 14.25
CA GLU A 3 -10.39 -2.97 14.58
C GLU A 3 -9.82 -4.36 14.25
N HIS A 4 -10.55 -5.44 14.56
CA HIS A 4 -10.14 -6.81 14.19
C HIS A 4 -10.01 -6.99 12.67
N LEU A 5 -10.91 -6.36 11.90
CA LEU A 5 -10.85 -6.39 10.44
C LEU A 5 -9.61 -5.64 9.93
N ARG A 6 -9.33 -4.45 10.47
CA ARG A 6 -8.14 -3.66 10.13
C ARG A 6 -6.86 -4.44 10.46
N THR A 7 -6.73 -4.96 11.68
CA THR A 7 -5.56 -5.73 12.12
C THR A 7 -5.36 -6.99 11.28
N GLY A 8 -6.45 -7.69 10.92
CA GLY A 8 -6.41 -8.87 10.07
C GLY A 8 -6.08 -8.58 8.60
N VAL A 9 -6.45 -7.40 8.07
CA VAL A 9 -6.01 -6.95 6.75
C VAL A 9 -4.52 -6.60 6.78
N LEU A 10 -4.09 -5.80 7.75
CA LEU A 10 -2.69 -5.36 7.87
C LEU A 10 -1.72 -6.54 8.05
N SER A 11 -2.08 -7.56 8.84
CA SER A 11 -1.23 -8.75 9.01
C SER A 11 -1.06 -9.53 7.70
N ARG A 12 -2.11 -9.64 6.88
CA ARG A 12 -2.08 -10.34 5.59
C ARG A 12 -1.28 -9.62 4.51
N LEU A 13 -1.09 -8.30 4.60
CA LEU A 13 -0.22 -7.55 3.70
C LEU A 13 1.25 -8.00 3.80
N ARG A 14 1.67 -8.53 4.95
CA ARG A 14 3.01 -9.09 5.19
C ARG A 14 3.14 -10.56 4.80
N SER A 15 2.08 -11.18 4.27
CA SER A 15 2.07 -12.61 3.92
C SER A 15 3.16 -12.96 2.90
N LYS A 16 3.70 -14.18 2.98
CA LYS A 16 4.59 -14.75 1.97
C LYS A 16 3.87 -15.03 0.65
N ASP A 17 2.58 -15.35 0.73
CA ASP A 17 1.74 -15.66 -0.42
C ASP A 17 1.25 -14.38 -1.13
N ALA A 18 1.51 -14.27 -2.43
CA ALA A 18 1.16 -13.11 -3.24
C ALA A 18 -0.35 -12.94 -3.38
N THR A 19 -1.09 -14.04 -3.52
CA THR A 19 -2.57 -14.00 -3.62
C THR A 19 -3.18 -13.43 -2.33
N THR A 20 -2.68 -13.86 -1.18
CA THR A 20 -3.10 -13.33 0.12
C THR A 20 -2.82 -11.84 0.25
N ARG A 21 -1.64 -11.37 -0.16
CA ARG A 21 -1.30 -9.95 -0.15
C ARG A 21 -2.23 -9.14 -1.07
N ASN A 22 -2.48 -9.64 -2.28
CA ASN A 22 -3.35 -8.97 -3.25
C ASN A 22 -4.79 -8.86 -2.75
N ASN A 23 -5.34 -9.93 -2.18
CA ASN A 23 -6.66 -9.93 -1.57
C ASN A 23 -6.74 -8.95 -0.39
N ALA A 24 -5.68 -8.88 0.42
CA ALA A 24 -5.60 -7.92 1.52
C ALA A 24 -5.51 -6.47 1.02
N ALA A 25 -4.76 -6.20 -0.06
CA ALA A 25 -4.68 -4.88 -0.69
C ALA A 25 -6.04 -4.42 -1.24
N GLN A 26 -6.80 -5.31 -1.89
CA GLN A 26 -8.16 -5.01 -2.34
C GLN A 26 -9.11 -4.70 -1.19
N GLN A 27 -9.03 -5.47 -0.09
CA GLN A 27 -9.82 -5.20 1.11
C GLN A 27 -9.41 -3.88 1.78
N LEU A 28 -8.11 -3.57 1.77
CA LEU A 28 -7.59 -2.30 2.28
C LEU A 28 -8.12 -1.11 1.47
N CYS A 29 -8.15 -1.20 0.14
CA CYS A 29 -8.71 -0.17 -0.73
C CYS A 29 -10.17 0.15 -0.35
N LYS A 30 -11.01 -0.89 -0.18
CA LYS A 30 -12.40 -0.73 0.28
C LYS A 30 -12.48 -0.01 1.63
N LEU A 31 -11.67 -0.42 2.60
CA LEU A 31 -11.61 0.22 3.92
C LEU A 31 -11.20 1.69 3.85
N ILE A 32 -10.26 2.05 2.97
CA ILE A 32 -9.82 3.43 2.77
C ILE A 32 -10.96 4.28 2.19
N VAL A 33 -11.69 3.74 1.19
CA VAL A 33 -12.85 4.41 0.61
C VAL A 33 -13.97 4.59 1.65
N ASP A 34 -14.32 3.54 2.38
CA ASP A 34 -15.39 3.53 3.38
C ASP A 34 -15.12 4.51 4.55
N THR A 35 -13.85 4.77 4.85
CA THR A 35 -13.43 5.70 5.91
C THR A 35 -13.27 7.15 5.45
N GLY A 36 -13.56 7.46 4.18
CA GLY A 36 -13.48 8.83 3.64
C GLY A 36 -12.05 9.27 3.33
N ALA A 37 -11.40 8.63 2.36
CA ALA A 37 -9.98 8.83 2.01
C ALA A 37 -9.57 10.28 1.67
N SER A 38 -10.52 11.10 1.17
CA SER A 38 -10.26 12.46 0.70
C SER A 38 -9.84 13.44 1.80
N SER A 39 -10.18 13.13 3.07
CA SER A 39 -9.81 13.96 4.21
C SER A 39 -8.35 13.76 4.61
N ASN A 40 -7.61 14.87 4.77
CA ASN A 40 -6.27 14.86 5.36
C ASN A 40 -6.26 14.36 6.83
N GLN A 41 -7.43 14.24 7.45
CA GLN A 41 -7.60 13.68 8.80
C GLN A 41 -7.96 12.20 8.80
N ASN A 42 -7.95 11.52 7.64
CA ASN A 42 -8.21 10.09 7.60
C ASN A 42 -7.10 9.32 8.34
N LEU A 43 -7.42 8.86 9.55
CA LEU A 43 -6.51 8.17 10.45
C LEU A 43 -5.96 6.86 9.88
N LEU A 44 -6.73 6.18 9.02
CA LEU A 44 -6.26 4.98 8.34
C LEU A 44 -5.20 5.36 7.29
N TYR A 45 -5.45 6.36 6.47
CA TYR A 45 -4.46 6.85 5.51
C TYR A 45 -3.17 7.32 6.19
N LEU A 46 -3.28 8.07 7.29
CA LEU A 46 -2.12 8.56 8.04
C LEU A 46 -1.27 7.41 8.61
N ASP A 47 -1.90 6.38 9.18
CA ASP A 47 -1.23 5.16 9.64
C ASP A 47 -0.53 4.42 8.50
N LEU A 48 -1.22 4.23 7.37
CA LEU A 48 -0.63 3.59 6.18
C LEU A 48 0.57 4.38 5.64
N ASN A 49 0.48 5.71 5.61
CA ASN A 49 1.58 6.56 5.17
C ASN A 49 2.77 6.50 6.15
N SER A 50 2.52 6.41 7.46
CA SER A 50 3.58 6.22 8.47
C SER A 50 4.27 4.86 8.29
N ARG A 51 3.50 3.80 8.08
CA ARG A 51 4.02 2.46 7.76
C ARG A 51 4.86 2.46 6.49
N LEU A 52 4.37 3.07 5.42
CA LEU A 52 5.14 3.19 4.18
C LEU A 52 6.46 3.93 4.39
N ALA A 53 6.44 5.06 5.10
CA ALA A 53 7.66 5.82 5.40
C ALA A 53 8.70 4.99 6.17
N LYS A 54 8.25 4.11 7.09
CA LYS A 54 9.12 3.20 7.84
C LYS A 54 9.62 2.03 6.96
N ASN A 55 8.73 1.43 6.19
CA ASN A 55 8.97 0.14 5.56
C ASN A 55 9.74 0.23 4.23
N VAL A 56 9.60 1.31 3.45
CA VAL A 56 10.25 1.43 2.12
C VAL A 56 11.78 1.48 2.17
N GLY A 57 12.35 1.77 3.34
CA GLY A 57 13.79 1.70 3.62
C GLY A 57 14.22 0.48 4.46
N SER A 58 13.28 -0.43 4.76
CA SER A 58 13.57 -1.64 5.54
C SER A 58 14.39 -2.64 4.71
N SER A 59 15.24 -3.40 5.38
CA SER A 59 15.92 -4.56 4.80
C SER A 59 15.08 -5.84 4.89
N ASP A 60 13.98 -5.82 5.65
CA ASP A 60 13.04 -6.94 5.75
C ASP A 60 12.17 -7.00 4.48
N ILE A 61 12.26 -8.12 3.77
CA ILE A 61 11.46 -8.39 2.58
C ILE A 61 9.95 -8.30 2.88
N HIS A 62 9.50 -8.68 4.07
CA HIS A 62 8.08 -8.64 4.44
C HIS A 62 7.55 -7.21 4.58
N ASP A 63 8.38 -6.30 5.07
CA ASP A 63 8.05 -4.87 5.18
C ASP A 63 8.00 -4.23 3.78
N LEU A 64 8.94 -4.59 2.92
CA LEU A 64 8.95 -4.15 1.52
C LEU A 64 7.74 -4.68 0.75
N LEU A 65 7.38 -5.95 0.92
CA LEU A 65 6.18 -6.53 0.32
C LEU A 65 4.88 -5.91 0.87
N GLU A 66 4.80 -5.66 2.18
CA GLU A 66 3.69 -4.90 2.76
C GLU A 66 3.59 -3.52 2.11
N SER A 67 4.71 -2.85 1.90
CA SER A 67 4.75 -1.53 1.23
C SER A 67 4.20 -1.59 -0.19
N THR A 68 4.60 -2.60 -0.98
CA THR A 68 4.05 -2.79 -2.34
C THR A 68 2.54 -3.03 -2.31
N ALA A 69 2.04 -3.81 -1.35
CA ALA A 69 0.62 -4.11 -1.22
C ALA A 69 -0.20 -2.87 -0.78
N ILE A 70 0.31 -2.08 0.17
CA ILE A 70 -0.31 -0.81 0.58
C ILE A 70 -0.36 0.16 -0.60
N LEU A 71 0.74 0.33 -1.34
CA LEU A 71 0.76 1.20 -2.51
C LEU A 71 -0.21 0.71 -3.59
N SER A 72 -0.30 -0.60 -3.84
CA SER A 72 -1.32 -1.13 -4.75
C SER A 72 -2.73 -0.74 -4.31
N ALA A 73 -3.04 -0.82 -3.01
CA ALA A 73 -4.35 -0.45 -2.50
C ALA A 73 -4.62 1.04 -2.72
N LEU A 74 -3.65 1.91 -2.41
CA LEU A 74 -3.76 3.36 -2.57
C LEU A 74 -3.92 3.79 -4.02
N VAL A 75 -3.22 3.14 -4.95
CA VAL A 75 -3.39 3.40 -6.40
C VAL A 75 -4.84 3.19 -6.80
N ASP A 76 -5.51 2.18 -6.26
CA ASP A 76 -6.90 1.84 -6.61
C ASP A 76 -7.93 2.80 -5.96
N VAL A 77 -7.55 3.68 -5.03
CA VAL A 77 -8.46 4.64 -4.37
C VAL A 77 -8.64 5.92 -5.18
N ASP A 78 -9.83 6.15 -5.73
CA ASP A 78 -10.15 7.34 -6.55
C ASP A 78 -10.43 8.61 -5.76
N THR A 79 -10.66 8.50 -4.46
CA THR A 79 -11.01 9.64 -3.60
C THR A 79 -9.80 10.29 -2.94
N LEU A 80 -8.57 9.84 -3.25
CA LEU A 80 -7.35 10.47 -2.74
C LEU A 80 -7.24 11.92 -3.23
N ASN A 81 -6.79 12.81 -2.35
CA ASN A 81 -6.45 14.18 -2.73
C ASN A 81 -5.09 14.25 -3.44
N GLU A 82 -4.79 15.40 -4.04
CA GLU A 82 -3.59 15.60 -4.84
C GLU A 82 -2.28 15.34 -4.08
N ALA A 83 -2.19 15.81 -2.83
CA ALA A 83 -1.02 15.59 -1.98
C ALA A 83 -0.81 14.12 -1.64
N GLN A 84 -1.88 13.34 -1.53
CA GLN A 84 -1.81 11.89 -1.31
C GLN A 84 -1.36 11.16 -2.59
N ARG A 85 -1.94 11.52 -3.75
CA ARG A 85 -1.58 10.92 -5.04
C ARG A 85 -0.13 11.16 -5.42
N THR A 86 0.39 12.35 -5.18
CA THR A 86 1.79 12.71 -5.51
C THR A 86 2.83 11.95 -4.68
N ARG A 87 2.47 11.44 -3.49
CA ARG A 87 3.36 10.64 -2.64
C ARG A 87 3.55 9.20 -3.14
N ILE A 88 2.52 8.63 -3.75
CA ILE A 88 2.53 7.26 -4.29
C ILE A 88 3.73 7.02 -5.24
N PRO A 89 3.95 7.81 -6.31
CA PRO A 89 5.07 7.58 -7.22
C PRO A 89 6.43 7.80 -6.54
N VAL A 90 6.54 8.69 -5.55
CA VAL A 90 7.77 8.92 -4.79
C VAL A 90 8.15 7.68 -3.98
N GLN A 91 7.20 7.12 -3.23
CA GLN A 91 7.41 5.90 -2.43
C GLN A 91 7.64 4.68 -3.34
N LEU A 92 6.91 4.59 -4.45
CA LEU A 92 7.08 3.52 -5.42
C LEU A 92 8.47 3.50 -6.04
N LYS A 93 9.03 4.67 -6.35
CA LYS A 93 10.40 4.80 -6.87
C LYS A 93 11.45 4.25 -5.89
N LEU A 94 11.21 4.34 -4.58
CA LEU A 94 12.11 3.75 -3.58
C LEU A 94 12.05 2.21 -3.61
N LEU A 95 10.87 1.64 -3.75
CA LEU A 95 10.69 0.18 -3.85
C LEU A 95 11.26 -0.40 -5.14
N LEU A 96 11.15 0.32 -6.27
CA LEU A 96 11.75 -0.09 -7.54
C LEU A 96 13.28 -0.12 -7.53
N LYS A 97 13.92 0.61 -6.61
CA LYS A 97 15.37 0.61 -6.42
C LYS A 97 15.87 -0.54 -5.55
N GLN A 98 14.98 -1.32 -4.97
CA GLN A 98 15.35 -2.46 -4.13
C GLN A 98 16.00 -3.56 -4.97
N SER A 99 17.01 -4.22 -4.40
CA SER A 99 17.73 -5.31 -5.09
C SER A 99 16.93 -6.62 -5.13
N ASN A 100 15.89 -6.75 -4.31
CA ASN A 100 15.08 -7.95 -4.25
C ASN A 100 14.13 -8.05 -5.46
N GLN A 101 14.29 -9.10 -6.27
CA GLN A 101 13.52 -9.30 -7.49
C GLN A 101 12.01 -9.43 -7.25
N THR A 102 11.58 -10.05 -6.15
CA THR A 102 10.16 -10.20 -5.82
C THR A 102 9.53 -8.85 -5.52
N VAL A 103 10.18 -8.04 -4.67
CA VAL A 103 9.73 -6.68 -4.34
C VAL A 103 9.67 -5.81 -5.61
N SER A 104 10.70 -5.88 -6.45
CA SER A 104 10.76 -5.11 -7.70
C SER A 104 9.67 -5.54 -8.68
N THR A 105 9.35 -6.84 -8.76
CA THR A 105 8.27 -7.34 -9.62
C THR A 105 6.91 -6.81 -9.16
N GLU A 106 6.63 -6.86 -7.86
CA GLU A 106 5.38 -6.34 -7.27
C GLU A 106 5.30 -4.81 -7.46
N ALA A 107 6.40 -4.09 -7.22
CA ALA A 107 6.48 -2.65 -7.45
C ALA A 107 6.25 -2.28 -8.93
N VAL A 108 6.77 -3.06 -9.89
CA VAL A 108 6.45 -2.87 -11.31
C VAL A 108 4.96 -3.10 -11.58
N GLY A 109 4.33 -4.08 -10.91
CA GLY A 109 2.88 -4.29 -10.97
C GLY A 109 2.09 -3.06 -10.50
N VAL A 110 2.49 -2.47 -9.38
CA VAL A 110 1.90 -1.21 -8.87
C VAL A 110 2.13 -0.05 -9.84
N TYR A 111 3.32 0.06 -10.43
CA TYR A 111 3.63 1.09 -11.42
C TYR A 111 2.73 0.98 -12.66
N LYS A 112 2.56 -0.23 -13.20
CA LYS A 112 1.66 -0.49 -14.33
C LYS A 112 0.22 -0.09 -13.99
N LYS A 113 -0.26 -0.39 -12.79
CA LYS A 113 -1.59 0.06 -12.35
C LYS A 113 -1.68 1.58 -12.31
N LEU A 114 -0.67 2.25 -11.74
CA LEU A 114 -0.65 3.71 -11.60
C LEU A 114 -0.68 4.42 -12.96
N VAL A 115 0.02 3.90 -13.97
CA VAL A 115 0.08 4.50 -15.31
C VAL A 115 -1.17 4.24 -16.15
N ASN A 116 -1.85 3.11 -15.93
CA ASN A 116 -3.06 2.74 -16.66
C ASN A 116 -4.36 3.25 -16.01
N LYS A 117 -4.26 4.13 -15.02
CA LYS A 117 -5.38 4.72 -14.29
C LYS A 117 -5.58 6.16 -14.71
#